data_AF-A0A517YTP9-F1
#
_entry.id   AF-A0A517YTP9-F1
#
_cell.length_a   1.000
_cell.length_b   1.000
_cell.length_c   1.000
_cell.angle_alpha   90.00
_cell.angle_beta   90.00
_cell.angle_gamma   90.00
#
_symmetry.space_group_name_H-M   'P 1'
#
loop_
_entity.id
_entity.type
_entity.pdbx_description
1 polymer ?
#
loop_
_entity_poly.entity_id
_entity_poly.type
_entity_poly.pdbx_seq_one_letter_code
_entity_poly.pdbx_strand_id
1 'polypeptide(L)'
;MLNAKMKKCTLLTTWLLCVLYVTVSPWSRIEAADELNIEFREGVIPKDQFLDELAKRCFLFFWDKADPDTGLLPDRTAADGSQVTNVSSSAATGFGLTAYCIAADRGWISREAAYERTEKVLRFLMTMEHVEGHFYHFKNMQSGERVWQCELSNIDTALLMGGVLTAAEYFKGTEVEEIGNQLFDRVRWDFLMRDDGILSMGWTPENGYLNAAWGNYSELMILYLLGLGSETYPLPEKTWHAWERGPVMVYGDRVYLNCPPLFTHQYSQGYFDFRNKRDDYADYWTNSVLATEANREFCINLSDQFKSWGENIWGLTASDGEKGYRAWGGPPAPLESLDGTVVPCAAGGSVAFKPDECLDALYAMYTQYGDEIWKKFGFVDAFNPENGWVASDVIGIDVGITLVMIANMQDGFVWDTFMKHPVAKRGMKRAGFVEIGVNREGFMPNSSIYGLKKKPVSYRPNISSKYGKPKNGKARFLGSTKLGLNKAISDTGGWFKSNWDQNYLYFTADVVDATFDDKTDRFEVYIDPNNDGLIWNGKEDFQFIFYASGRIAGWSLDKKNRTVKSDVKVTKKGFQIEVAIPWKILGTRPAKDVEMGFSAAIANQKKPGDVSKLDWHFQPKDRSVELGAISFTK
;
A
#
# COMPACT_ATOMS: atom_id res chain seq x y z
N MET A 1 89.47 1.07 -9.42
CA MET A 1 89.19 -0.37 -9.61
C MET A 1 87.67 -0.52 -9.64
N LEU A 2 87.11 -0.43 -10.86
CA LEU A 2 86.31 -1.46 -11.55
C LEU A 2 84.85 -1.53 -11.01
N ASN A 3 83.88 -0.86 -11.64
CA ASN A 3 83.09 -1.28 -12.83
C ASN A 3 82.38 -2.64 -12.63
N ALA A 4 81.14 -2.91 -13.03
CA ALA A 4 80.06 -2.14 -13.65
C ALA A 4 78.82 -3.05 -13.78
N LYS A 5 77.63 -2.44 -13.87
CA LYS A 5 76.55 -2.65 -14.89
C LYS A 5 76.13 -4.09 -15.29
N MET A 6 74.87 -4.50 -15.06
CA MET A 6 73.63 -4.20 -15.83
C MET A 6 73.28 -5.22 -16.94
N LYS A 7 72.01 -5.68 -16.92
CA LYS A 7 71.04 -5.90 -18.03
C LYS A 7 70.61 -7.34 -18.47
N LYS A 8 69.28 -7.52 -18.31
CA LYS A 8 68.21 -8.03 -19.24
C LYS A 8 68.10 -9.54 -19.47
N CYS A 9 66.96 -10.13 -19.05
CA CYS A 9 65.74 -10.53 -19.83
C CYS A 9 66.05 -11.61 -20.87
N THR A 10 65.38 -12.77 -20.93
CA THR A 10 64.00 -13.04 -21.46
C THR A 10 63.74 -14.55 -21.17
N LEU A 11 62.69 -14.96 -20.43
CA LEU A 11 61.35 -15.47 -20.87
C LEU A 11 61.23 -17.01 -21.05
N LEU A 12 60.11 -17.56 -20.50
CA LEU A 12 59.45 -18.87 -20.76
C LEU A 12 60.19 -20.15 -20.29
N THR A 13 59.63 -21.18 -19.65
CA THR A 13 58.25 -21.58 -19.27
C THR A 13 58.31 -22.86 -18.41
N THR A 14 57.40 -23.00 -17.43
CA THR A 14 56.72 -24.23 -16.90
C THR A 14 57.50 -25.49 -16.51
N TRP A 15 57.17 -26.25 -15.46
CA TRP A 15 56.39 -26.22 -14.21
C TRP A 15 56.62 -27.64 -13.65
N LEU A 16 56.94 -27.77 -12.35
CA LEU A 16 57.29 -29.02 -11.66
C LEU A 16 56.05 -29.76 -11.12
N LEU A 17 56.13 -31.09 -11.03
CA LEU A 17 55.18 -31.99 -10.36
C LEU A 17 55.97 -32.95 -9.43
N CYS A 18 55.68 -32.90 -8.11
CA CYS A 18 56.04 -33.88 -7.07
C CYS A 18 54.84 -33.90 -6.10
N VAL A 19 54.02 -34.95 -5.91
CA VAL A 19 54.21 -36.32 -5.37
C VAL A 19 54.05 -36.42 -3.83
N LEU A 20 53.02 -37.21 -3.43
CA LEU A 20 52.77 -38.04 -2.21
C LEU A 20 52.19 -37.36 -0.92
N TYR A 21 50.92 -37.64 -0.55
CA TYR A 21 50.34 -38.71 0.34
C TYR A 21 50.58 -38.44 1.86
N VAL A 22 49.58 -38.34 2.77
CA VAL A 22 48.75 -39.43 3.37
C VAL A 22 47.61 -38.86 4.27
N THR A 23 46.41 -39.44 4.12
CA THR A 23 45.20 -39.63 5.00
C THR A 23 44.96 -38.78 6.27
N VAL A 24 43.75 -38.19 6.41
CA VAL A 24 42.56 -38.63 7.21
C VAL A 24 41.43 -37.62 6.93
N SER A 25 40.26 -38.03 6.42
CA SER A 25 39.12 -37.11 6.17
C SER A 25 37.96 -37.37 7.15
N PRO A 26 37.76 -36.51 8.16
CA PRO A 26 36.47 -36.26 8.75
C PRO A 26 35.88 -34.96 8.17
N TRP A 27 34.68 -35.06 7.60
CA TRP A 27 33.72 -33.96 7.43
C TRP A 27 34.22 -32.73 6.67
N SER A 28 33.79 -32.65 5.41
CA SER A 28 33.79 -31.43 4.61
C SER A 28 33.20 -30.27 5.41
N ARG A 29 34.09 -29.40 5.91
CA ARG A 29 33.75 -28.02 6.22
C ARG A 29 33.11 -27.45 4.96
N ILE A 30 31.83 -27.09 5.06
CA ILE A 30 31.18 -26.19 4.13
C ILE A 30 32.13 -24.99 4.02
N GLU A 31 32.68 -24.77 2.83
CA GLU A 31 33.41 -23.56 2.51
C GLU A 31 32.48 -22.39 2.78
N ALA A 32 32.75 -21.71 3.90
CA ALA A 32 32.10 -20.47 4.24
C ALA A 32 32.47 -19.45 3.15
N ALA A 33 31.43 -18.97 2.46
CA ALA A 33 31.36 -17.64 1.87
C ALA A 33 32.55 -17.21 0.99
N ASP A 34 32.72 -17.86 -0.17
CA ASP A 34 33.35 -17.16 -1.29
C ASP A 34 32.34 -16.16 -1.90
N GLU A 35 32.51 -14.92 -1.46
CA GLU A 35 32.41 -13.67 -2.20
C GLU A 35 31.10 -13.35 -2.95
N LEU A 36 30.13 -12.76 -2.21
CA LEU A 36 29.41 -11.60 -2.72
C LEU A 36 30.38 -10.40 -2.75
N ASN A 37 31.32 -10.40 -3.71
CA ASN A 37 32.20 -9.25 -3.97
C ASN A 37 31.38 -8.15 -4.66
N ILE A 38 30.54 -7.46 -3.89
CA ILE A 38 29.85 -6.25 -4.35
C ILE A 38 30.89 -5.13 -4.28
N GLU A 39 31.58 -4.87 -5.39
CA GLU A 39 32.36 -3.64 -5.54
C GLU A 39 31.40 -2.45 -5.49
N PHE A 40 31.35 -1.76 -4.34
CA PHE A 40 30.69 -0.47 -4.23
C PHE A 40 31.42 0.53 -5.13
N ARG A 41 30.80 0.94 -6.24
CA ARG A 41 31.39 1.94 -7.13
C ARG A 41 31.49 3.28 -6.42
N GLU A 42 32.68 3.89 -6.45
CA GLU A 42 32.85 5.32 -6.14
C GLU A 42 32.01 6.15 -7.12
N GLY A 43 30.91 6.72 -6.65
CA GLY A 43 30.01 7.58 -7.43
C GLY A 43 28.58 7.59 -6.90
N VAL A 44 27.83 8.67 -7.21
CA VAL A 44 26.40 8.76 -6.88
C VAL A 44 25.64 7.71 -7.69
N ILE A 45 24.87 6.85 -7.01
CA ILE A 45 24.02 5.84 -7.65
C ILE A 45 22.94 6.56 -8.48
N PRO A 46 22.76 6.24 -9.77
CA PRO A 46 21.65 6.78 -10.56
C PRO A 46 20.29 6.47 -9.92
N LYS A 47 19.36 7.44 -9.94
CA LYS A 47 18.06 7.32 -9.27
C LYS A 47 17.24 6.10 -9.73
N ASP A 48 17.33 5.72 -10.99
CA ASP A 48 16.68 4.54 -11.58
C ASP A 48 17.27 3.20 -11.10
N GLN A 49 18.47 3.21 -10.52
CA GLN A 49 19.16 2.04 -9.94
C GLN A 49 19.16 2.06 -8.40
N PHE A 50 18.74 3.17 -7.80
CA PHE A 50 18.86 3.41 -6.37
C PHE A 50 18.09 2.41 -5.50
N LEU A 51 16.84 2.08 -5.87
CA LEU A 51 16.03 1.14 -5.09
C LEU A 51 16.60 -0.28 -5.12
N ASP A 52 17.19 -0.71 -6.24
CA ASP A 52 17.83 -2.02 -6.32
C ASP A 52 19.03 -2.12 -5.38
N GLU A 53 19.85 -1.07 -5.34
CA GLU A 53 20.99 -1.00 -4.42
C GLU A 53 20.55 -0.92 -2.95
N LEU A 54 19.52 -0.12 -2.64
CA LEU A 54 18.94 -0.07 -1.30
C LEU A 54 18.42 -1.46 -0.88
N ALA A 55 17.65 -2.13 -1.72
CA ALA A 55 17.12 -3.45 -1.43
C ALA A 55 18.25 -4.48 -1.22
N LYS A 56 19.28 -4.46 -2.06
CA LYS A 56 20.44 -5.35 -1.93
C LYS A 56 21.19 -5.11 -0.61
N ARG A 57 21.38 -3.85 -0.20
CA ARG A 57 22.01 -3.52 1.09
C ARG A 57 21.15 -3.92 2.28
N CYS A 58 19.84 -3.72 2.20
CA CYS A 58 18.93 -4.22 3.23
C CYS A 58 19.03 -5.75 3.36
N PHE A 59 19.15 -6.47 2.24
CA PHE A 59 19.39 -7.92 2.27
C PHE A 59 20.71 -8.31 2.95
N LEU A 60 21.79 -7.53 2.77
CA LEU A 60 23.09 -7.82 3.41
C LEU A 60 22.99 -7.86 4.94
N PHE A 61 22.05 -7.15 5.56
CA PHE A 61 21.82 -7.28 7.00
C PHE A 61 21.47 -8.73 7.35
N PHE A 62 20.50 -9.32 6.65
CA PHE A 62 20.01 -10.66 6.92
C PHE A 62 20.98 -11.77 6.48
N TRP A 63 21.81 -11.48 5.46
CA TRP A 63 22.80 -12.43 4.98
C TRP A 63 24.06 -12.46 5.86
N ASP A 64 24.63 -11.30 6.13
CA ASP A 64 25.93 -11.19 6.82
C ASP A 64 25.81 -11.37 8.33
N LYS A 65 24.64 -11.11 8.92
CA LYS A 65 24.47 -11.03 10.38
C LYS A 65 23.68 -12.18 11.00
N ALA A 66 23.16 -13.10 10.19
CA ALA A 66 22.60 -14.33 10.72
C ALA A 66 23.67 -15.15 11.46
N ASP A 67 23.32 -15.66 12.64
CA ASP A 67 24.19 -16.57 13.39
C ASP A 67 24.54 -17.81 12.52
N PRO A 68 25.81 -18.22 12.44
CA PRO A 68 26.21 -19.30 11.55
C PRO A 68 25.65 -20.68 11.97
N ASP A 69 25.39 -20.88 13.26
CA ASP A 69 24.98 -22.16 13.82
C ASP A 69 23.46 -22.26 13.91
N THR A 70 22.81 -21.24 14.44
CA THR A 70 21.34 -21.21 14.63
C THR A 70 20.60 -20.63 13.44
N GLY A 71 21.25 -19.75 12.67
CA GLY A 71 20.61 -18.97 11.63
C GLY A 71 19.67 -17.88 12.16
N LEU A 72 19.61 -17.63 13.48
CA LEU A 72 18.83 -16.53 14.04
C LEU A 72 19.38 -15.17 13.62
N LEU A 73 18.48 -14.20 13.47
CA LEU A 73 18.82 -12.84 13.04
C LEU A 73 18.86 -11.89 14.23
N PRO A 74 19.82 -10.95 14.28
CA PRO A 74 19.90 -9.98 15.37
C PRO A 74 18.69 -9.04 15.31
N ASP A 75 18.30 -8.52 16.47
CA ASP A 75 17.40 -7.36 16.55
C ASP A 75 18.01 -6.14 15.84
N ARG A 76 19.29 -5.90 16.11
CA ARG A 76 20.05 -4.76 15.59
C ARG A 76 21.55 -5.04 15.48
N THR A 77 22.22 -4.27 14.65
CA THR A 77 23.68 -4.34 14.41
C THR A 77 24.23 -2.94 14.12
N ALA A 78 25.51 -2.70 14.37
CA ALA A 78 26.16 -1.45 13.98
C ALA A 78 25.98 -1.20 12.48
N ALA A 79 25.67 0.04 12.08
CA ALA A 79 25.30 0.38 10.71
C ALA A 79 26.43 0.15 9.70
N ASP A 80 27.68 0.27 10.15
CA ASP A 80 28.89 -0.06 9.38
C ASP A 80 29.18 -1.57 9.32
N GLY A 81 28.43 -2.38 10.08
CA GLY A 81 28.59 -3.82 10.20
C GLY A 81 29.76 -4.27 11.06
N SER A 82 30.40 -3.39 11.81
CA SER A 82 31.57 -3.71 12.66
C SER A 82 31.20 -4.56 13.89
N GLN A 83 29.97 -4.45 14.39
CA GLN A 83 29.51 -5.14 15.59
C GLN A 83 28.08 -5.68 15.41
N VAL A 84 27.83 -6.86 15.97
CA VAL A 84 26.50 -7.48 16.04
C VAL A 84 26.14 -7.67 17.50
N THR A 85 24.89 -7.35 17.87
CA THR A 85 24.40 -7.63 19.22
C THR A 85 24.18 -9.12 19.38
N ASN A 86 24.25 -9.65 20.60
CA ASN A 86 23.94 -11.06 20.85
C ASN A 86 22.45 -11.34 21.11
N VAL A 87 21.58 -10.48 20.58
CA VAL A 87 20.14 -10.52 20.82
C VAL A 87 19.42 -10.64 19.49
N SER A 88 18.64 -11.70 19.35
CA SER A 88 17.77 -11.97 18.22
C SER A 88 16.36 -11.48 18.51
N SER A 89 15.68 -10.98 17.47
CA SER A 89 14.22 -10.74 17.48
C SER A 89 13.51 -11.76 16.58
N SER A 90 12.31 -12.21 16.99
CA SER A 90 11.50 -13.09 16.13
C SER A 90 11.04 -12.37 14.86
N ALA A 91 10.63 -11.10 14.98
CA ALA A 91 10.18 -10.33 13.82
C ALA A 91 11.32 -10.14 12.81
N ALA A 92 12.53 -9.78 13.25
CA ALA A 92 13.70 -9.67 12.40
C ALA A 92 14.05 -11.01 11.71
N THR A 93 13.92 -12.12 12.43
CA THR A 93 14.07 -13.46 11.85
C THR A 93 13.02 -13.76 10.78
N GLY A 94 11.77 -13.35 11.00
CA GLY A 94 10.69 -13.43 10.01
C GLY A 94 11.00 -12.67 8.73
N PHE A 95 11.40 -11.39 8.86
CA PHE A 95 11.84 -10.61 7.70
C PHE A 95 13.05 -11.24 7.00
N GLY A 96 13.99 -11.83 7.73
CA GLY A 96 15.14 -12.54 7.17
C GLY A 96 14.78 -13.74 6.31
N LEU A 97 13.81 -14.56 6.73
CA LEU A 97 13.30 -15.67 5.94
C LEU A 97 12.70 -15.19 4.60
N THR A 98 11.95 -14.09 4.64
CA THR A 98 11.43 -13.44 3.42
C THR A 98 12.58 -12.89 2.56
N ALA A 99 13.59 -12.28 3.18
CA ALA A 99 14.75 -11.72 2.50
C ALA A 99 15.56 -12.77 1.73
N TYR A 100 15.71 -13.99 2.26
CA TYR A 100 16.36 -15.09 1.55
C TYR A 100 15.60 -15.48 0.26
N CYS A 101 14.26 -15.47 0.31
CA CYS A 101 13.44 -15.75 -0.85
C CYS A 101 13.57 -14.63 -1.91
N ILE A 102 13.52 -13.36 -1.47
CA ILE A 102 13.74 -12.20 -2.36
C ILE A 102 15.11 -12.30 -3.02
N ALA A 103 16.17 -12.55 -2.26
CA ALA A 103 17.53 -12.58 -2.78
C ALA A 103 17.78 -13.73 -3.78
N ALA A 104 17.15 -14.89 -3.57
CA ALA A 104 17.16 -15.98 -4.53
C ALA A 104 16.40 -15.63 -5.81
N ASP A 105 15.22 -15.01 -5.69
CA ASP A 105 14.42 -14.56 -6.83
C ASP A 105 15.15 -13.49 -7.67
N ARG A 106 15.83 -12.56 -6.99
CA ARG A 106 16.64 -11.50 -7.64
C ARG A 106 18.02 -11.96 -8.09
N GLY A 107 18.38 -13.22 -7.87
CA GLY A 107 19.68 -13.79 -8.24
C GLY A 107 20.88 -13.18 -7.51
N TRP A 108 20.67 -12.57 -6.34
CA TRP A 108 21.75 -12.08 -5.48
C TRP A 108 22.49 -13.23 -4.79
N ILE A 109 21.78 -14.31 -4.51
CA ILE A 109 22.31 -15.59 -4.05
C ILE A 109 21.67 -16.72 -4.86
N SER A 110 22.27 -17.91 -4.83
CA SER A 110 21.63 -19.08 -5.46
C SER A 110 20.40 -19.52 -4.67
N ARG A 111 19.46 -20.17 -5.36
CA ARG A 111 18.27 -20.74 -4.73
C ARG A 111 18.65 -21.81 -3.70
N GLU A 112 19.72 -22.57 -3.97
CA GLU A 112 20.27 -23.57 -3.07
C GLU A 112 20.81 -22.94 -1.78
N ALA A 113 21.57 -21.85 -1.87
CA ALA A 113 22.09 -21.16 -0.70
C ALA A 113 20.97 -20.55 0.16
N ALA A 114 19.93 -20.01 -0.49
CA ALA A 114 18.74 -19.53 0.19
C ALA A 114 17.97 -20.67 0.87
N TYR A 115 17.82 -21.81 0.21
CA TYR A 115 17.18 -23.02 0.74
C TYR A 115 17.91 -23.52 1.99
N GLU A 116 19.22 -23.74 1.90
CA GLU A 116 20.04 -24.26 3.02
C GLU A 116 20.00 -23.34 4.24
N ARG A 117 20.08 -22.02 4.01
CA ARG A 117 19.98 -21.04 5.10
C ARG A 117 18.59 -21.08 5.74
N THR A 118 17.54 -21.07 4.92
CA THR A 118 16.15 -21.12 5.37
C THR A 118 15.87 -22.38 6.18
N GLU A 119 16.23 -23.56 5.65
CA GLU A 119 16.04 -24.84 6.33
C GLU A 119 16.73 -24.86 7.70
N LYS A 120 17.97 -24.35 7.79
CA LYS A 120 18.69 -24.22 9.06
C LYS A 120 17.90 -23.43 10.08
N VAL A 121 17.43 -22.23 9.72
CA VAL A 121 16.63 -21.38 10.63
C VAL A 121 15.39 -22.14 11.08
N LEU A 122 14.62 -22.72 10.16
CA LEU A 122 13.37 -23.41 10.49
C LEU A 122 13.60 -24.62 11.41
N ARG A 123 14.64 -25.42 11.17
CA ARG A 123 15.02 -26.52 12.06
C ARG A 123 15.41 -26.03 13.44
N PHE A 124 16.16 -24.94 13.54
CA PHE A 124 16.51 -24.37 14.84
C PHE A 124 15.25 -23.91 15.59
N LEU A 125 14.34 -23.18 14.91
CA LEU A 125 13.05 -22.76 15.47
C LEU A 125 12.19 -23.93 15.98
N MET A 126 12.30 -25.11 15.38
CA MET A 126 11.61 -26.32 15.86
C MET A 126 12.15 -26.82 17.21
N THR A 127 13.42 -26.57 17.52
CA THR A 127 14.08 -26.99 18.77
C THR A 127 13.93 -25.99 19.91
N MET A 128 13.60 -24.75 19.60
CA MET A 128 13.51 -23.68 20.59
C MET A 128 12.36 -23.89 21.58
N GLU A 129 12.59 -23.45 22.82
CA GLU A 129 11.55 -23.36 23.83
C GLU A 129 10.41 -22.44 23.36
N HIS A 130 9.18 -22.89 23.54
CA HIS A 130 7.98 -22.15 23.22
C HIS A 130 6.89 -22.41 24.26
N VAL A 131 5.94 -21.48 24.38
CA VAL A 131 4.72 -21.70 25.16
C VAL A 131 3.54 -21.65 24.18
N GLU A 132 2.82 -22.77 24.08
CA GLU A 132 1.66 -22.89 23.19
C GLU A 132 1.97 -22.51 21.72
N GLY A 133 3.20 -22.83 21.29
CA GLY A 133 3.74 -22.58 19.95
C GLY A 133 4.22 -21.15 19.68
N HIS A 134 3.98 -20.21 20.60
CA HIS A 134 4.43 -18.82 20.45
C HIS A 134 5.88 -18.63 20.92
N PHE A 135 6.53 -17.62 20.35
CA PHE A 135 7.92 -17.28 20.61
C PHE A 135 8.05 -16.03 21.48
N TYR A 136 9.11 -15.99 22.29
CA TYR A 136 9.55 -14.77 22.98
C TYR A 136 9.86 -13.63 22.00
N HIS A 137 9.78 -12.38 22.43
CA HIS A 137 10.19 -11.24 21.60
C HIS A 137 11.67 -11.33 21.28
N PHE A 138 12.50 -11.40 22.33
CA PHE A 138 13.96 -11.42 22.24
C PHE A 138 14.57 -12.72 22.75
N LYS A 139 15.62 -13.18 22.07
CA LYS A 139 16.39 -14.37 22.44
C LYS A 139 17.88 -14.14 22.33
N ASN A 140 18.66 -14.96 22.99
CA ASN A 140 20.08 -15.08 22.71
C ASN A 140 20.27 -15.70 21.31
N MET A 141 21.15 -15.14 20.48
CA MET A 141 21.32 -15.61 19.11
C MET A 141 21.94 -17.01 19.00
N GLN A 142 22.85 -17.39 19.91
CA GLN A 142 23.50 -18.70 19.86
C GLN A 142 22.71 -19.79 20.57
N SER A 143 22.05 -19.48 21.68
CA SER A 143 21.32 -20.50 22.45
C SER A 143 19.84 -20.58 22.15
N GLY A 144 19.23 -19.51 21.62
CA GLY A 144 17.78 -19.41 21.46
C GLY A 144 17.02 -19.17 22.77
N GLU A 145 17.72 -19.00 23.89
CA GLU A 145 17.12 -18.76 25.20
C GLU A 145 16.52 -17.36 25.30
N ARG A 146 15.39 -17.22 26.00
CA ARG A 146 14.74 -15.94 26.31
C ARG A 146 15.71 -14.97 27.00
N VAL A 147 15.75 -13.71 26.54
CA VAL A 147 16.54 -12.65 27.19
C VAL A 147 15.67 -11.56 27.80
N TRP A 148 16.22 -10.82 28.75
CA TRP A 148 15.62 -9.65 29.42
C TRP A 148 14.24 -9.88 30.05
N GLN A 149 13.91 -11.14 30.36
CA GLN A 149 12.56 -11.52 30.79
C GLN A 149 11.48 -10.96 29.86
N CYS A 150 11.77 -10.82 28.57
CA CYS A 150 10.82 -10.30 27.59
C CYS A 150 9.58 -11.19 27.52
N GLU A 151 8.49 -10.61 27.06
CA GLU A 151 7.25 -11.32 26.82
C GLU A 151 7.37 -12.32 25.68
N LEU A 152 6.54 -13.35 25.75
CA LEU A 152 6.04 -14.02 24.57
C LEU A 152 5.19 -13.02 23.80
N SER A 153 5.62 -12.68 22.60
CA SER A 153 5.01 -11.65 21.76
C SER A 153 4.31 -12.29 20.58
N ASN A 154 3.00 -12.09 20.51
CA ASN A 154 2.19 -12.64 19.43
C ASN A 154 2.32 -11.85 18.13
N ILE A 155 2.61 -10.56 18.19
CA ILE A 155 2.88 -9.78 16.98
C ILE A 155 4.21 -10.20 16.36
N ASP A 156 5.26 -10.41 17.17
CA ASP A 156 6.55 -10.91 16.72
C ASP A 156 6.45 -12.34 16.20
N THR A 157 5.65 -13.19 16.86
CA THR A 157 5.33 -14.53 16.37
C THR A 157 4.59 -14.45 15.02
N ALA A 158 3.64 -13.54 14.85
CA ALA A 158 2.92 -13.35 13.59
C ALA A 158 3.84 -12.88 12.45
N LEU A 159 4.76 -11.95 12.72
CA LEU A 159 5.75 -11.49 11.74
C LEU A 159 6.75 -12.58 11.39
N LEU A 160 7.18 -13.39 12.37
CA LEU A 160 7.96 -14.60 12.13
C LEU A 160 7.22 -15.56 11.20
N MET A 161 5.95 -15.85 11.50
CA MET A 161 5.11 -16.72 10.67
C MET A 161 4.87 -16.15 9.27
N GLY A 162 4.83 -14.83 9.09
CA GLY A 162 4.82 -14.19 7.77
C GLY A 162 5.98 -14.64 6.89
N GLY A 163 7.20 -14.63 7.44
CA GLY A 163 8.39 -15.12 6.76
C GLY A 163 8.42 -16.63 6.57
N VAL A 164 8.05 -17.40 7.60
CA VAL A 164 7.99 -18.87 7.53
C VAL A 164 7.05 -19.33 6.42
N LEU A 165 5.84 -18.75 6.33
CA LEU A 165 4.87 -19.13 5.30
C LEU A 165 5.28 -18.66 3.89
N THR A 166 5.97 -17.52 3.79
CA THR A 166 6.55 -17.08 2.51
C THR A 166 7.59 -18.08 2.02
N ALA A 167 8.50 -18.50 2.91
CA ALA A 167 9.50 -19.53 2.62
C ALA A 167 8.87 -20.89 2.26
N ALA A 168 7.82 -21.29 2.98
CA ALA A 168 7.09 -22.53 2.71
C ALA A 168 6.49 -22.55 1.29
N GLU A 169 5.89 -21.46 0.82
CA GLU A 169 5.39 -21.38 -0.56
C GLU A 169 6.52 -21.24 -1.60
N TYR A 170 7.60 -20.52 -1.30
CA TYR A 170 8.73 -20.35 -2.23
C TYR A 170 9.50 -21.67 -2.46
N PHE A 171 9.64 -22.47 -1.41
CA PHE A 171 10.29 -23.78 -1.42
C PHE A 171 9.28 -24.94 -1.40
N LYS A 172 8.10 -24.75 -2.00
CA LYS A 172 7.07 -25.79 -2.10
C LYS A 172 7.60 -27.13 -2.63
N GLY A 173 7.14 -28.22 -2.04
CA GLY A 173 7.53 -29.60 -2.32
C GLY A 173 8.81 -30.05 -1.63
N THR A 174 9.26 -29.33 -0.59
CA THR A 174 10.52 -29.60 0.13
C THR A 174 10.31 -29.61 1.64
N GLU A 175 11.35 -29.97 2.39
CA GLU A 175 11.30 -29.98 3.86
C GLU A 175 11.09 -28.59 4.48
N VAL A 176 11.47 -27.51 3.77
CA VAL A 176 11.15 -26.13 4.19
C VAL A 176 9.64 -25.89 4.23
N GLU A 177 8.88 -26.41 3.25
CA GLU A 177 7.41 -26.35 3.28
C GLU A 177 6.86 -27.15 4.45
N GLU A 178 7.36 -28.36 4.67
CA GLU A 178 6.88 -29.25 5.73
C GLU A 178 7.13 -28.66 7.13
N ILE A 179 8.36 -28.25 7.42
CA ILE A 179 8.71 -27.64 8.72
C ILE A 179 8.00 -26.30 8.89
N GLY A 180 7.91 -25.49 7.83
CA GLY A 180 7.23 -24.20 7.89
C GLY A 180 5.75 -24.34 8.27
N ASN A 181 5.05 -25.31 7.68
CA ASN A 181 3.67 -25.63 8.07
C ASN A 181 3.58 -26.17 9.50
N GLN A 182 4.48 -27.05 9.93
CA GLN A 182 4.50 -27.54 11.31
C GLN A 182 4.71 -26.42 12.34
N LEU A 183 5.63 -25.49 12.06
CA LEU A 183 5.88 -24.31 12.89
C LEU A 183 4.65 -23.41 12.99
N PHE A 184 3.90 -23.26 11.91
CA PHE A 184 2.66 -22.48 11.92
C PHE A 184 1.54 -23.21 12.67
N ASP A 185 1.35 -24.50 12.40
CA ASP A 185 0.26 -25.31 12.92
C ASP A 185 0.37 -25.55 14.44
N ARG A 186 1.57 -25.46 15.03
CA ARG A 186 1.74 -25.55 16.49
C ARG A 186 1.30 -24.30 17.25
N VAL A 187 1.14 -23.14 16.58
CA VAL A 187 0.78 -21.89 17.24
C VAL A 187 -0.67 -21.95 17.70
N ARG A 188 -0.91 -21.93 19.01
CA ARG A 188 -2.23 -21.76 19.61
C ARG A 188 -2.67 -20.30 19.50
N TRP A 189 -3.26 -19.90 18.38
CA TRP A 189 -3.65 -18.49 18.20
C TRP A 189 -4.70 -18.04 19.23
N ASP A 190 -5.53 -18.96 19.72
CA ASP A 190 -6.54 -18.75 20.76
C ASP A 190 -5.97 -18.53 22.17
N PHE A 191 -4.70 -18.91 22.42
CA PHE A 191 -4.09 -18.88 23.76
C PHE A 191 -4.10 -17.50 24.41
N LEU A 192 -3.85 -16.44 23.63
CA LEU A 192 -3.81 -15.05 24.12
C LEU A 192 -5.14 -14.31 23.96
N MET A 193 -6.21 -15.03 23.59
CA MET A 193 -7.54 -14.44 23.46
C MET A 193 -8.16 -14.18 24.83
N ARG A 194 -8.66 -12.96 25.01
CA ARG A 194 -9.40 -12.53 26.19
C ARG A 194 -10.90 -12.81 26.02
N ASP A 195 -11.66 -12.72 27.10
CA ASP A 195 -13.11 -12.95 27.10
C ASP A 195 -13.90 -11.96 26.22
N ASP A 196 -13.38 -10.74 26.05
CA ASP A 196 -13.90 -9.69 25.17
C ASP A 196 -13.59 -9.94 23.68
N GLY A 197 -12.85 -10.99 23.35
CA GLY A 197 -12.55 -11.41 21.99
C GLY A 197 -11.36 -10.71 21.33
N ILE A 198 -10.71 -9.77 22.02
CA ILE A 198 -9.43 -9.20 21.60
C ILE A 198 -8.26 -10.01 22.17
N LEU A 199 -7.07 -9.83 21.61
CA LEU A 199 -5.87 -10.55 22.03
C LEU A 199 -5.06 -9.72 23.03
N SER A 200 -4.61 -10.33 24.13
CA SER A 200 -3.53 -9.75 24.93
C SER A 200 -2.27 -9.58 24.06
N MET A 201 -1.48 -8.55 24.30
CA MET A 201 -0.25 -8.29 23.53
C MET A 201 0.84 -9.33 23.80
N GLY A 202 0.75 -10.07 24.90
CA GLY A 202 1.73 -11.08 25.21
C GLY A 202 1.49 -11.77 26.54
N TRP A 203 2.45 -12.58 26.94
CA TRP A 203 2.42 -13.33 28.18
C TRP A 203 3.84 -13.47 28.74
N THR A 204 3.99 -13.49 30.06
CA THR A 204 5.26 -13.84 30.71
C THR A 204 5.06 -14.98 31.70
N PRO A 205 6.06 -15.88 31.86
CA PRO A 205 6.06 -16.90 32.91
C PRO A 205 5.83 -16.34 34.32
N GLU A 206 6.31 -15.13 34.56
CA GLU A 206 6.27 -14.49 35.88
C GLU A 206 4.89 -13.92 36.22
N ASN A 207 4.19 -13.34 35.24
CA ASN A 207 2.99 -12.52 35.49
C ASN A 207 1.74 -12.97 34.74
N GLY A 208 1.85 -13.96 33.85
CA GLY A 208 0.75 -14.36 32.98
C GLY A 208 0.53 -13.38 31.84
N TYR A 209 -0.73 -13.19 31.43
CA TYR A 209 -1.10 -12.31 30.32
C TYR A 209 -0.79 -10.83 30.60
N LEU A 210 -0.31 -10.12 29.58
CA LEU A 210 -0.12 -8.67 29.67
C LEU A 210 -1.47 -7.96 29.74
N ASN A 211 -1.53 -6.87 30.49
CA ASN A 211 -2.72 -6.00 30.58
C ASN A 211 -3.02 -5.30 29.24
N ALA A 212 -1.99 -4.99 28.47
CA ALA A 212 -2.13 -4.37 27.16
C ALA A 212 -2.70 -5.39 26.15
N ALA A 213 -3.55 -4.91 25.25
CA ALA A 213 -4.29 -5.76 24.32
C ALA A 213 -4.45 -5.09 22.95
N TRP A 214 -4.56 -5.90 21.91
CA TRP A 214 -4.77 -5.51 20.52
C TRP A 214 -6.23 -5.15 20.26
N GLY A 215 -6.68 -4.03 20.85
CA GLY A 215 -8.08 -3.59 20.82
C GLY A 215 -8.40 -2.47 19.83
N ASN A 216 -7.41 -1.84 19.21
CA ASN A 216 -7.57 -0.71 18.28
C ASN A 216 -6.69 -0.91 17.05
N TYR A 217 -7.03 -0.26 15.93
CA TYR A 217 -6.23 -0.31 14.70
C TYR A 217 -4.75 -0.02 15.00
N SER A 218 -3.88 -0.90 14.52
CA SER A 218 -2.44 -0.86 14.71
C SER A 218 -1.78 -1.83 13.71
N GLU A 219 -0.51 -2.20 13.91
CA GLU A 219 0.19 -3.27 13.21
C GLU A 219 -0.46 -4.67 13.35
N LEU A 220 -1.51 -4.82 14.18
CA LEU A 220 -2.13 -6.08 14.58
C LEU A 220 -2.74 -6.95 13.47
N MET A 221 -2.94 -6.44 12.25
CA MET A 221 -3.81 -7.14 11.29
C MET A 221 -3.24 -8.50 10.88
N ILE A 222 -1.92 -8.60 10.70
CA ILE A 222 -1.22 -9.86 10.38
C ILE A 222 -1.48 -10.93 11.43
N LEU A 223 -1.48 -10.56 12.71
CA LEU A 223 -1.73 -11.45 13.84
C LEU A 223 -3.15 -12.03 13.77
N TYR A 224 -4.16 -11.19 13.62
CA TYR A 224 -5.54 -11.66 13.54
C TYR A 224 -5.79 -12.47 12.26
N LEU A 225 -5.28 -12.02 11.10
CA LEU A 225 -5.50 -12.71 9.83
C LEU A 225 -4.83 -14.09 9.79
N LEU A 226 -3.61 -14.22 10.32
CA LEU A 226 -2.96 -15.52 10.46
C LEU A 226 -3.72 -16.43 11.43
N GLY A 227 -4.14 -15.91 12.59
CA GLY A 227 -4.92 -16.69 13.55
C GLY A 227 -6.28 -17.14 13.02
N LEU A 228 -6.98 -16.28 12.26
CA LEU A 228 -8.20 -16.65 11.53
C LEU A 228 -7.91 -17.68 10.43
N GLY A 229 -6.73 -17.64 9.81
CA GLY A 229 -6.30 -18.56 8.77
C GLY A 229 -5.91 -19.96 9.24
N SER A 230 -5.67 -20.14 10.54
CA SER A 230 -5.31 -21.44 11.13
C SER A 230 -6.44 -22.47 11.04
N GLU A 231 -6.07 -23.74 10.93
CA GLU A 231 -7.01 -24.88 10.98
C GLU A 231 -6.84 -25.71 12.25
N THR A 232 -5.66 -25.69 12.88
CA THR A 232 -5.38 -26.41 14.12
C THR A 232 -5.93 -25.68 15.33
N TYR A 233 -5.65 -24.39 15.45
CA TYR A 233 -6.02 -23.55 16.58
C TYR A 233 -6.54 -22.19 16.11
N PRO A 234 -7.67 -22.16 15.38
CA PRO A 234 -8.19 -20.95 14.79
C PRO A 234 -8.66 -19.94 15.84
N LEU A 235 -8.43 -18.66 15.55
CA LEU A 235 -9.23 -17.61 16.16
C LEU A 235 -10.69 -17.71 15.66
N PRO A 236 -11.69 -17.54 16.53
CA PRO A 236 -13.07 -17.39 16.10
C PRO A 236 -13.27 -16.17 15.20
N GLU A 237 -14.10 -16.24 14.15
CA GLU A 237 -14.34 -15.10 13.22
C GLU A 237 -14.74 -13.80 13.93
N LYS A 238 -15.47 -13.91 15.06
CA LYS A 238 -15.85 -12.76 15.90
C LYS A 238 -14.66 -11.92 16.40
N THR A 239 -13.45 -12.47 16.49
CA THR A 239 -12.27 -11.72 16.97
C THR A 239 -11.87 -10.63 15.99
N TRP A 240 -12.10 -10.82 14.68
CA TRP A 240 -11.90 -9.77 13.68
C TRP A 240 -12.78 -8.55 13.95
N HIS A 241 -13.99 -8.79 14.45
CA HIS A 241 -14.98 -7.74 14.74
C HIS A 241 -14.83 -7.14 16.15
N ALA A 242 -13.94 -7.68 16.98
CA ALA A 242 -13.81 -7.31 18.39
C ALA A 242 -12.95 -6.06 18.63
N TRP A 243 -11.97 -5.79 17.77
CA TRP A 243 -11.12 -4.60 17.88
C TRP A 243 -11.68 -3.41 17.08
N GLU A 244 -11.43 -2.20 17.55
CA GLU A 244 -11.98 -0.97 16.99
C GLU A 244 -11.15 -0.44 15.82
N ARG A 245 -11.81 0.01 14.74
CA ARG A 245 -11.15 0.71 13.62
C ARG A 245 -11.02 2.19 13.96
N GLY A 246 -10.35 2.47 15.07
CA GLY A 246 -10.20 3.80 15.62
C GLY A 246 -8.80 4.01 16.22
N PRO A 247 -8.41 5.28 16.42
CA PRO A 247 -9.15 6.49 16.05
C PRO A 247 -9.18 6.74 14.53
N VAL A 248 -10.25 7.40 14.05
CA VAL A 248 -10.28 7.97 12.70
C VAL A 248 -9.71 9.38 12.76
N MET A 249 -8.73 9.68 11.92
CA MET A 249 -8.07 10.97 11.83
C MET A 249 -8.57 11.76 10.62
N VAL A 250 -8.63 13.08 10.80
CA VAL A 250 -8.76 14.04 9.70
C VAL A 250 -7.50 14.89 9.67
N TYR A 251 -6.73 14.81 8.58
CA TYR A 251 -5.53 15.62 8.39
C TYR A 251 -5.51 16.21 6.97
N GLY A 252 -5.57 17.54 6.87
CA GLY A 252 -5.86 18.20 5.61
C GLY A 252 -7.25 17.80 5.11
N ASP A 253 -7.33 17.27 3.90
CA ASP A 253 -8.54 16.72 3.27
C ASP A 253 -8.68 15.18 3.43
N ARG A 254 -7.74 14.54 4.14
CA ARG A 254 -7.68 13.08 4.28
C ARG A 254 -8.44 12.61 5.51
N VAL A 255 -9.13 11.48 5.37
CA VAL A 255 -9.82 10.77 6.45
C VAL A 255 -9.37 9.32 6.44
N TYR A 256 -8.75 8.87 7.52
CA TYR A 256 -8.13 7.53 7.59
C TYR A 256 -8.09 7.00 9.03
N LEU A 257 -8.06 5.68 9.19
CA LEU A 257 -7.78 5.00 10.45
C LEU A 257 -6.34 5.30 10.85
N ASN A 258 -6.12 5.85 12.03
CA ASN A 258 -4.83 6.36 12.43
C ASN A 258 -4.25 5.57 13.60
N CYS A 259 -3.00 5.16 13.46
CA CYS A 259 -2.21 4.62 14.55
C CYS A 259 -0.76 5.07 14.35
N PRO A 260 -0.41 6.32 14.72
CA PRO A 260 0.96 6.76 14.59
C PRO A 260 1.82 5.94 15.56
N PRO A 261 2.92 5.31 15.11
CA PRO A 261 3.78 5.70 13.98
C PRO A 261 3.53 4.94 12.66
N LEU A 262 4.16 5.36 11.56
CA LEU A 262 3.83 4.88 10.21
C LEU A 262 4.01 3.36 9.99
N PHE A 263 4.87 2.66 10.76
CA PHE A 263 5.07 1.21 10.63
C PHE A 263 3.77 0.39 10.80
N THR A 264 2.80 0.91 11.57
CA THR A 264 1.50 0.25 11.80
C THR A 264 0.70 0.11 10.50
N HIS A 265 1.01 0.91 9.49
CA HIS A 265 0.43 0.89 8.15
C HIS A 265 1.25 0.08 7.15
N GLN A 266 2.33 -0.57 7.60
CA GLN A 266 3.32 -1.22 6.73
C GLN A 266 3.47 -2.71 7.05
N TYR A 267 3.62 -3.09 8.32
CA TYR A 267 4.02 -4.46 8.68
C TYR A 267 3.04 -5.53 8.19
N SER A 268 1.74 -5.32 8.40
CA SER A 268 0.74 -6.26 7.92
C SER A 268 0.62 -6.25 6.39
N GLN A 269 0.75 -5.07 5.81
CA GLN A 269 0.64 -4.78 4.39
C GLN A 269 1.84 -5.30 3.60
N GLY A 270 3.00 -5.52 4.24
CA GLY A 270 4.16 -6.14 3.61
C GLY A 270 3.91 -7.60 3.20
N TYR A 271 2.98 -8.29 3.88
CA TYR A 271 2.65 -9.69 3.61
C TYR A 271 1.26 -9.84 2.99
N PHE A 272 0.22 -9.29 3.62
CA PHE A 272 -1.15 -9.39 3.10
C PHE A 272 -1.39 -8.36 2.00
N ASP A 273 -1.82 -8.85 0.82
CA ASP A 273 -2.15 -7.99 -0.30
C ASP A 273 -3.56 -7.40 -0.18
N PHE A 274 -3.65 -6.20 0.39
CA PHE A 274 -4.90 -5.45 0.53
C PHE A 274 -5.30 -4.68 -0.74
N ARG A 275 -4.51 -4.71 -1.81
CA ARG A 275 -4.85 -3.99 -3.06
C ARG A 275 -6.17 -4.53 -3.59
N ASN A 276 -7.06 -3.61 -3.92
CA ASN A 276 -8.41 -3.88 -4.43
C ASN A 276 -9.26 -4.75 -3.48
N LYS A 277 -9.01 -4.72 -2.17
CA LYS A 277 -9.77 -5.49 -1.19
C LYS A 277 -10.22 -4.62 -0.04
N ARG A 278 -11.42 -4.90 0.47
CA ARG A 278 -11.96 -4.30 1.68
C ARG A 278 -12.71 -5.33 2.50
N ASP A 279 -12.84 -5.10 3.78
CA ASP A 279 -13.83 -5.78 4.60
C ASP A 279 -15.05 -4.86 4.83
N ASP A 280 -15.87 -5.19 5.83
CA ASP A 280 -17.04 -4.40 6.22
C ASP A 280 -16.67 -3.01 6.81
N TYR A 281 -15.40 -2.80 7.18
CA TYR A 281 -14.95 -1.62 7.91
C TYR A 281 -14.13 -0.66 7.04
N ALA A 282 -13.16 -1.16 6.28
CA ALA A 282 -12.21 -0.29 5.57
C ALA A 282 -11.60 -0.92 4.32
N ASP A 283 -11.20 -0.04 3.39
CA ASP A 283 -10.15 -0.33 2.41
C ASP A 283 -8.80 0.00 3.07
N TYR A 284 -8.11 -1.02 3.54
CA TYR A 284 -6.85 -0.88 4.27
C TYR A 284 -5.67 -0.47 3.37
N TRP A 285 -5.74 -0.74 2.06
CA TRP A 285 -4.73 -0.23 1.15
C TRP A 285 -4.84 1.29 1.03
N THR A 286 -6.05 1.78 0.73
CA THR A 286 -6.30 3.22 0.64
C THR A 286 -5.98 3.90 1.97
N ASN A 287 -6.30 3.25 3.09
CA ASN A 287 -5.91 3.73 4.41
C ASN A 287 -4.40 3.95 4.57
N SER A 288 -3.57 2.99 4.15
CA SER A 288 -2.12 3.12 4.21
C SER A 288 -1.60 4.22 3.29
N VAL A 289 -2.15 4.37 2.07
CA VAL A 289 -1.80 5.48 1.17
C VAL A 289 -2.07 6.83 1.84
N LEU A 290 -3.26 7.00 2.42
CA LEU A 290 -3.64 8.25 3.08
C LEU A 290 -2.80 8.54 4.32
N ALA A 291 -2.44 7.51 5.09
CA ALA A 291 -1.56 7.65 6.25
C ALA A 291 -0.13 8.05 5.85
N THR A 292 0.42 7.48 4.78
CA THR A 292 1.72 7.87 4.22
C THR A 292 1.71 9.33 3.75
N GLU A 293 0.68 9.74 3.00
CA GLU A 293 0.54 11.13 2.55
C GLU A 293 0.37 12.09 3.73
N ALA A 294 -0.42 11.72 4.74
CA ALA A 294 -0.60 12.54 5.94
C ALA A 294 0.69 12.67 6.75
N ASN A 295 1.49 11.61 6.87
CA ASN A 295 2.80 11.64 7.52
C ASN A 295 3.75 12.61 6.79
N ARG A 296 3.83 12.50 5.46
CA ARG A 296 4.62 13.41 4.61
C ARG A 296 4.16 14.87 4.75
N GLU A 297 2.87 15.13 4.59
CA GLU A 297 2.32 16.48 4.70
C GLU A 297 2.51 17.05 6.10
N PHE A 298 2.43 16.22 7.14
CA PHE A 298 2.71 16.64 8.51
C PHE A 298 4.14 17.12 8.69
N CYS A 299 5.13 16.42 8.15
CA CYS A 299 6.51 16.90 8.14
C CYS A 299 6.67 18.22 7.35
N ILE A 300 6.04 18.33 6.18
CA ILE A 300 6.07 19.55 5.36
C ILE A 300 5.48 20.74 6.12
N ASN A 301 4.32 20.57 6.76
CA ASN A 301 3.65 21.62 7.51
C ASN A 301 4.45 22.07 8.74
N LEU A 302 5.39 21.24 9.20
CA LEU A 302 6.29 21.55 10.32
C LEU A 302 7.66 22.06 9.85
N SER A 303 7.85 22.38 8.57
CA SER A 303 9.10 22.95 8.04
C SER A 303 9.48 24.30 8.67
N ASP A 304 8.50 24.99 9.28
CA ASP A 304 8.77 26.20 10.02
C ASP A 304 9.45 25.97 11.37
N GLN A 305 9.21 24.80 11.98
CA GLN A 305 9.80 24.37 13.25
C GLN A 305 11.06 23.53 13.04
N PHE A 306 11.06 22.64 12.04
CA PHE A 306 12.18 21.79 11.66
C PHE A 306 12.61 22.17 10.24
N LYS A 307 13.64 23.02 10.12
CA LYS A 307 14.01 23.66 8.84
C LYS A 307 14.54 22.67 7.81
N SER A 308 15.02 21.52 8.25
CA SER A 308 15.46 20.42 7.39
C SER A 308 14.31 19.61 6.79
N TRP A 309 13.12 19.64 7.42
CA TRP A 309 11.97 18.89 6.94
C TRP A 309 11.33 19.56 5.72
N GLY A 310 10.76 18.74 4.84
CA GLY A 310 10.09 19.23 3.64
C GLY A 310 9.61 18.12 2.73
N GLU A 311 9.43 18.45 1.45
CA GLU A 311 8.86 17.53 0.45
C GLU A 311 9.62 16.21 0.32
N ASN A 312 10.95 16.24 0.49
CA ASN A 312 11.83 15.09 0.27
C ASN A 312 12.62 14.67 1.51
N ILE A 313 12.53 15.43 2.62
CA ILE A 313 13.13 15.05 3.90
C ILE A 313 11.99 14.94 4.91
N TRP A 314 11.45 13.74 5.04
CA TRP A 314 10.30 13.44 5.89
C TRP A 314 10.30 11.96 6.28
N GLY A 315 9.54 11.61 7.30
CA GLY A 315 9.33 10.23 7.71
C GLY A 315 9.35 10.08 9.21
N LEU A 316 8.18 9.83 9.80
CA LEU A 316 8.02 9.58 11.23
C LEU A 316 7.48 8.17 11.44
N THR A 317 8.29 7.32 12.05
CA THR A 317 7.87 6.01 12.54
C THR A 317 8.50 5.73 13.91
N ALA A 318 8.51 4.50 14.43
CA ALA A 318 9.30 4.19 15.63
C ALA A 318 10.75 3.89 15.25
N SER A 319 11.71 4.42 16.00
CA SER A 319 13.15 4.22 15.75
C SER A 319 13.97 4.61 16.97
N ASP A 320 15.28 4.45 16.88
CA ASP A 320 16.22 5.12 17.77
C ASP A 320 16.21 6.65 17.58
N GLY A 321 16.63 7.35 18.62
CA GLY A 321 16.83 8.80 18.66
C GLY A 321 17.99 9.15 19.60
N GLU A 322 18.44 10.40 19.60
CA GLU A 322 19.55 10.86 20.45
C GLU A 322 19.34 10.52 21.94
N LYS A 323 18.08 10.48 22.38
CA LYS A 323 17.68 10.21 23.77
C LYS A 323 17.17 8.78 23.99
N GLY A 324 17.40 7.88 23.03
CA GLY A 324 16.94 6.49 23.05
C GLY A 324 15.77 6.22 22.12
N TYR A 325 15.28 4.97 22.16
CA TYR A 325 14.21 4.48 21.29
C TYR A 325 12.88 5.20 21.54
N ARG A 326 12.19 5.58 20.46
CA ARG A 326 10.95 6.36 20.52
C ARG A 326 10.01 5.99 19.38
N ALA A 327 8.72 5.92 19.71
CA ALA A 327 7.64 6.05 18.74
C ALA A 327 7.44 7.56 18.45
N TRP A 328 8.02 8.08 17.36
CA TRP A 328 7.99 9.52 17.02
C TRP A 328 6.57 10.07 16.79
N GLY A 329 5.59 9.20 16.58
CA GLY A 329 4.20 9.56 16.38
C GLY A 329 3.90 9.91 14.92
N GLY A 330 2.99 10.85 14.72
CA GLY A 330 2.42 11.25 13.43
C GLY A 330 1.21 12.17 13.68
N PRO A 331 0.55 12.69 12.64
CA PRO A 331 -0.52 13.67 12.84
C PRO A 331 -1.70 13.13 13.68
N PRO A 332 -2.15 13.86 14.74
CA PRO A 332 -1.47 14.94 15.43
C PRO A 332 -0.45 14.38 16.42
N ALA A 333 0.75 14.94 16.43
CA ALA A 333 1.71 14.72 17.50
C ALA A 333 1.85 16.03 18.29
N PRO A 334 1.95 15.99 19.63
CA PRO A 334 2.37 17.16 20.41
C PRO A 334 3.74 17.62 19.88
N LEU A 335 3.92 18.91 19.59
CA LEU A 335 5.17 19.39 18.98
C LEU A 335 6.39 19.12 19.87
N GLU A 336 6.20 19.16 21.20
CA GLU A 336 7.22 18.80 22.18
C GLU A 336 7.66 17.33 22.10
N SER A 337 6.91 16.50 21.38
CA SER A 337 7.26 15.10 21.14
C SER A 337 8.13 14.88 19.91
N LEU A 338 8.49 15.93 19.18
CA LEU A 338 9.32 15.87 17.98
C LEU A 338 10.58 16.70 18.19
N ASP A 339 11.70 16.27 17.61
CA ASP A 339 12.99 16.98 17.73
C ASP A 339 13.71 17.17 16.38
N GLY A 340 13.05 16.86 15.27
CA GLY A 340 13.63 16.93 13.94
C GLY A 340 14.19 15.60 13.41
N THR A 341 14.16 14.53 14.19
CA THR A 341 14.57 13.19 13.72
C THR A 341 13.72 12.72 12.54
N VAL A 342 14.39 12.18 11.52
CA VAL A 342 13.84 11.58 10.31
C VAL A 342 14.20 10.10 10.29
N VAL A 343 13.21 9.26 9.99
CA VAL A 343 13.36 7.80 9.99
C VAL A 343 13.20 7.28 8.55
N PRO A 344 14.28 6.88 7.87
CA PRO A 344 14.24 6.46 6.47
C PRO A 344 13.27 5.30 6.19
N CYS A 345 13.11 4.35 7.13
CA CYS A 345 12.20 3.22 6.96
C CYS A 345 10.72 3.64 6.91
N ALA A 346 10.35 4.85 7.35
CA ALA A 346 8.99 5.38 7.17
C ALA A 346 8.67 5.56 5.67
N ALA A 347 9.60 6.15 4.90
CA ALA A 347 9.48 6.23 3.45
C ALA A 347 9.75 4.86 2.79
N GLY A 348 10.78 4.13 3.25
CA GLY A 348 11.17 2.80 2.75
C GLY A 348 10.05 1.76 2.83
N GLY A 349 9.38 1.66 3.98
CA GLY A 349 8.22 0.80 4.17
C GLY A 349 6.94 1.29 3.50
N SER A 350 6.96 2.48 2.86
CA SER A 350 5.80 3.06 2.16
C SER A 350 5.96 3.15 0.64
N VAL A 351 7.09 2.70 0.09
CA VAL A 351 7.40 2.82 -1.36
C VAL A 351 6.33 2.20 -2.25
N ALA A 352 5.67 1.12 -1.82
CA ALA A 352 4.62 0.51 -2.62
C ALA A 352 3.28 1.28 -2.57
N PHE A 353 3.07 2.14 -1.55
CA PHE A 353 1.88 2.98 -1.42
C PHE A 353 2.03 4.29 -2.20
N LYS A 354 3.22 4.90 -2.11
CA LYS A 354 3.56 6.18 -2.72
C LYS A 354 4.93 6.15 -3.40
N PRO A 355 5.04 5.48 -4.57
CA PRO A 355 6.32 5.20 -5.21
C PRO A 355 7.16 6.44 -5.48
N ASP A 356 6.59 7.44 -6.14
CA ASP A 356 7.32 8.62 -6.59
C ASP A 356 7.77 9.46 -5.38
N GLU A 357 6.86 9.76 -4.45
CA GLU A 357 7.17 10.60 -3.29
C GLU A 357 8.13 9.93 -2.29
N CYS A 358 8.02 8.61 -2.11
CA CYS A 358 8.95 7.87 -1.24
C CYS A 358 10.32 7.69 -1.92
N LEU A 359 10.37 7.43 -3.23
CA LEU A 359 11.63 7.36 -3.97
C LEU A 359 12.35 8.72 -3.95
N ASP A 360 11.63 9.81 -4.18
CA ASP A 360 12.18 11.16 -4.12
C ASP A 360 12.76 11.46 -2.75
N ALA A 361 12.07 11.04 -1.68
CA ALA A 361 12.54 11.25 -0.32
C ALA A 361 13.79 10.44 0.00
N LEU A 362 13.77 9.14 -0.24
CA LEU A 362 14.92 8.27 0.00
C LEU A 362 16.13 8.70 -0.84
N TYR A 363 15.93 9.05 -2.11
CA TYR A 363 17.02 9.52 -2.97
C TYR A 363 17.57 10.88 -2.54
N ALA A 364 16.72 11.80 -2.04
CA ALA A 364 17.18 13.05 -1.47
C ALA A 364 18.00 12.83 -0.19
N MET A 365 17.54 11.95 0.71
CA MET A 365 18.29 11.57 1.92
C MET A 365 19.68 11.02 1.53
N TYR A 366 19.73 10.08 0.59
CA TYR A 366 20.97 9.50 0.08
C TYR A 366 21.91 10.55 -0.52
N THR A 367 21.41 11.42 -1.40
CA THR A 367 22.25 12.40 -2.11
C THR A 367 22.68 13.59 -1.25
N GLN A 368 21.86 13.98 -0.26
CA GLN A 368 22.13 15.14 0.60
C GLN A 368 23.02 14.80 1.80
N TYR A 369 22.81 13.64 2.42
CA TYR A 369 23.53 13.25 3.65
C TYR A 369 24.57 12.16 3.40
N GLY A 370 24.52 11.47 2.25
CA GLY A 370 25.58 10.59 1.76
C GLY A 370 26.09 9.60 2.81
N ASP A 371 27.41 9.48 2.89
CA ASP A 371 28.12 8.52 3.74
C ASP A 371 27.82 8.68 5.24
N GLU A 372 27.25 9.81 5.69
CA GLU A 372 26.86 9.98 7.09
C GLU A 372 25.76 8.99 7.49
N ILE A 373 24.73 8.86 6.64
CA ILE A 373 23.56 8.03 6.90
C ILE A 373 23.49 6.79 6.01
N TRP A 374 24.26 6.75 4.91
CA TRP A 374 24.31 5.62 3.99
C TRP A 374 25.50 4.72 4.31
N LYS A 375 25.22 3.57 4.92
CA LYS A 375 26.20 2.62 5.45
C LYS A 375 26.05 1.25 4.80
N LYS A 376 26.64 0.22 5.42
CA LYS A 376 26.73 -1.13 4.84
C LYS A 376 25.37 -1.73 4.51
N PHE A 377 24.37 -1.51 5.38
CA PHE A 377 23.04 -2.11 5.26
C PHE A 377 21.96 -1.17 4.69
N GLY A 378 22.40 -0.08 4.02
CA GLY A 378 21.52 0.94 3.48
C GLY A 378 21.55 2.16 4.38
N PHE A 379 20.38 2.72 4.69
CA PHE A 379 20.31 3.80 5.67
C PHE A 379 20.57 3.29 7.10
N VAL A 380 21.15 4.15 7.94
CA VAL A 380 21.07 4.02 9.41
C VAL A 380 19.61 4.01 9.87
N ASP A 381 19.35 3.58 11.11
CA ASP A 381 18.00 3.51 11.68
C ASP A 381 17.25 4.85 11.60
N ALA A 382 17.91 5.92 12.07
CA ALA A 382 17.38 7.28 12.02
C ALA A 382 18.52 8.31 12.04
N PHE A 383 18.20 9.54 11.68
CA PHE A 383 19.11 10.68 11.79
C PHE A 383 18.34 11.95 12.08
N ASN A 384 18.97 12.91 12.75
CA ASN A 384 18.39 14.21 13.04
C ASN A 384 19.18 15.30 12.30
N PRO A 385 18.66 15.76 11.15
CA PRO A 385 19.33 16.79 10.38
C PRO A 385 19.31 18.20 11.01
N GLU A 386 18.56 18.44 12.09
CA GLU A 386 18.59 19.72 12.82
C GLU A 386 19.85 19.84 13.70
N ASN A 387 20.31 18.74 14.29
CA ASN A 387 21.43 18.74 15.24
C ASN A 387 22.63 17.87 14.81
N GLY A 388 22.52 17.12 13.71
CA GLY A 388 23.56 16.28 13.16
C GLY A 388 23.72 14.91 13.86
N TRP A 389 22.78 14.52 14.73
CA TRP A 389 22.79 13.19 15.31
C TRP A 389 22.47 12.12 14.25
N VAL A 390 23.18 11.00 14.29
CA VAL A 390 23.03 9.88 13.37
C VAL A 390 23.06 8.59 14.20
N ALA A 391 22.09 7.70 13.98
CA ALA A 391 22.09 6.40 14.65
C ALA A 391 23.36 5.62 14.30
N SER A 392 23.97 4.97 15.30
CA SER A 392 25.16 4.13 15.11
C SER A 392 24.82 2.72 14.62
N ASP A 393 23.55 2.37 14.56
CA ASP A 393 23.02 1.05 14.24
C ASP A 393 21.90 1.08 13.20
N VAL A 394 21.46 -0.12 12.83
CA VAL A 394 20.25 -0.41 12.06
C VAL A 394 19.44 -1.46 12.80
N ILE A 395 18.12 -1.37 12.75
CA ILE A 395 17.20 -2.33 13.35
C ILE A 395 16.61 -3.25 12.28
N GLY A 396 16.54 -4.55 12.56
CA GLY A 396 16.14 -5.58 11.61
C GLY A 396 14.70 -5.45 11.09
N ILE A 397 13.77 -4.94 11.90
CA ILE A 397 12.38 -4.71 11.45
C ILE A 397 12.28 -3.53 10.47
N ASP A 398 13.14 -2.53 10.61
CA ASP A 398 13.16 -1.31 9.78
C ASP A 398 13.81 -1.58 8.42
N VAL A 399 14.93 -2.30 8.44
CA VAL A 399 15.58 -2.82 7.23
C VAL A 399 14.68 -3.85 6.53
N GLY A 400 14.02 -4.70 7.32
CA GLY A 400 13.13 -5.76 6.82
C GLY A 400 11.92 -5.23 6.09
N ILE A 401 11.19 -4.28 6.67
CA ILE A 401 10.01 -3.71 6.01
C ILE A 401 10.38 -2.93 4.76
N THR A 402 11.53 -2.24 4.77
CA THR A 402 12.05 -1.52 3.60
C THR A 402 12.30 -2.50 2.44
N LEU A 403 13.01 -3.60 2.69
CA LEU A 403 13.27 -4.63 1.68
C LEU A 403 11.99 -5.25 1.13
N VAL A 404 11.09 -5.68 2.02
CA VAL A 404 9.81 -6.32 1.64
C VAL A 404 8.97 -5.40 0.77
N MET A 405 8.88 -4.11 1.13
CA MET A 405 8.05 -3.16 0.40
C MET A 405 8.68 -2.72 -0.93
N ILE A 406 10.01 -2.67 -1.04
CA ILE A 406 10.68 -2.47 -2.34
C ILE A 406 10.39 -3.66 -3.28
N ALA A 407 10.54 -4.89 -2.80
CA ALA A 407 10.22 -6.07 -3.62
C ALA A 407 8.76 -6.04 -4.09
N ASN A 408 7.83 -5.75 -3.19
CA ASN A 408 6.42 -5.63 -3.53
C ASN A 408 6.10 -4.49 -4.51
N MET A 409 6.77 -3.34 -4.39
CA MET A 409 6.61 -2.23 -5.34
C MET A 409 7.06 -2.63 -6.75
N GLN A 410 8.20 -3.32 -6.85
CA GLN A 410 8.84 -3.61 -8.13
C GLN A 410 8.09 -4.66 -8.94
N ASP A 411 7.65 -5.74 -8.31
CA ASP A 411 7.02 -6.87 -9.00
C ASP A 411 5.94 -7.60 -8.17
N GLY A 412 5.70 -7.19 -6.92
CA GLY A 412 4.71 -7.84 -6.06
C GLY A 412 5.17 -9.19 -5.49
N PHE A 413 6.47 -9.51 -5.52
CA PHE A 413 6.99 -10.84 -5.17
C PHE A 413 6.47 -11.39 -3.84
N VAL A 414 6.53 -10.61 -2.75
CA VAL A 414 6.15 -11.09 -1.41
C VAL A 414 4.65 -11.33 -1.36
N TRP A 415 3.84 -10.39 -1.87
CA TRP A 415 2.39 -10.57 -2.00
C TRP A 415 2.02 -11.81 -2.81
N ASP A 416 2.57 -11.95 -4.00
CA ASP A 416 2.26 -13.05 -4.92
C ASP A 416 2.72 -14.42 -4.38
N THR A 417 3.73 -14.43 -3.50
CA THR A 417 4.23 -15.65 -2.87
C THR A 417 3.44 -15.97 -1.61
N PHE A 418 3.37 -15.06 -0.64
CA PHE A 418 2.69 -15.25 0.64
C PHE A 418 1.19 -15.52 0.45
N MET A 419 0.52 -14.77 -0.44
CA MET A 419 -0.92 -14.92 -0.66
C MET A 419 -1.30 -16.23 -1.37
N LYS A 420 -0.35 -17.02 -1.88
CA LYS A 420 -0.63 -18.39 -2.37
C LYS A 420 -0.98 -19.33 -1.21
N HIS A 421 -0.43 -19.09 -0.02
CA HIS A 421 -0.59 -19.97 1.12
C HIS A 421 -2.05 -20.07 1.58
N PRO A 422 -2.60 -21.28 1.82
CA PRO A 422 -4.00 -21.46 2.22
C PRO A 422 -4.39 -20.69 3.49
N VAL A 423 -3.47 -20.56 4.46
CA VAL A 423 -3.69 -19.78 5.69
C VAL A 423 -4.05 -18.33 5.37
N ALA A 424 -3.25 -17.65 4.53
CA ALA A 424 -3.48 -16.25 4.21
C ALA A 424 -4.85 -16.04 3.54
N LYS A 425 -5.18 -16.90 2.56
CA LYS A 425 -6.47 -16.87 1.86
C LYS A 425 -7.65 -17.10 2.81
N ARG A 426 -7.55 -18.11 3.69
CA ARG A 426 -8.58 -18.40 4.70
C ARG A 426 -8.73 -17.25 5.68
N GLY A 427 -7.62 -16.67 6.15
CA GLY A 427 -7.59 -15.54 7.06
C GLY A 427 -8.37 -14.35 6.53
N MET A 428 -8.04 -13.90 5.31
CA MET A 428 -8.77 -12.81 4.65
C MET A 428 -10.25 -13.15 4.43
N LYS A 429 -10.55 -14.37 3.97
CA LYS A 429 -11.95 -14.80 3.77
C LYS A 429 -12.76 -14.78 5.06
N ARG A 430 -12.20 -15.31 6.15
CA ARG A 430 -12.84 -15.39 7.48
C ARG A 430 -12.95 -14.02 8.17
N ALA A 431 -12.05 -13.09 7.85
CA ALA A 431 -12.16 -11.68 8.21
C ALA A 431 -13.21 -10.91 7.37
N GLY A 432 -13.81 -11.54 6.36
CA GLY A 432 -14.85 -10.90 5.53
C GLY A 432 -14.31 -10.02 4.41
N PHE A 433 -13.04 -10.16 4.01
CA PHE A 433 -12.51 -9.41 2.88
C PHE A 433 -13.18 -9.84 1.57
N VAL A 434 -13.52 -8.84 0.76
CA VAL A 434 -14.06 -8.96 -0.58
C VAL A 434 -13.24 -8.10 -1.53
N GLU A 435 -13.21 -8.49 -2.80
CA GLU A 435 -12.67 -7.65 -3.86
C GLU A 435 -13.53 -6.37 -3.96
N ILE A 436 -12.87 -5.22 -3.84
CA ILE A 436 -13.36 -3.96 -4.37
C ILE A 436 -13.36 -4.17 -5.87
N GLY A 437 -14.50 -3.95 -6.54
CA GLY A 437 -14.54 -3.98 -8.01
C GLY A 437 -13.35 -3.19 -8.56
N VAL A 438 -12.42 -3.89 -9.21
CA VAL A 438 -11.03 -3.46 -9.40
C VAL A 438 -10.98 -2.14 -10.18
N ASN A 439 -10.26 -1.15 -9.65
CA ASN A 439 -9.83 0.00 -10.44
C ASN A 439 -8.65 0.73 -9.79
N ARG A 440 -7.49 0.73 -10.48
CA ARG A 440 -6.41 1.71 -10.28
C ARG A 440 -5.96 2.25 -11.63
N GLU A 441 -6.34 3.49 -11.92
CA GLU A 441 -5.48 4.68 -11.85
C GLU A 441 -6.38 5.91 -12.04
N GLY A 442 -6.35 6.86 -11.10
CA GLY A 442 -7.10 8.13 -11.17
C GLY A 442 -8.37 8.25 -10.31
N PHE A 443 -8.47 7.56 -9.17
CA PHE A 443 -9.59 7.71 -8.25
C PHE A 443 -9.60 9.13 -7.64
N MET A 444 -10.69 9.88 -7.84
CA MET A 444 -10.95 11.10 -7.05
C MET A 444 -11.27 10.72 -5.60
N PRO A 445 -10.81 11.49 -4.60
CA PRO A 445 -11.18 11.29 -3.21
C PRO A 445 -12.68 11.57 -3.01
N ASN A 446 -13.30 10.79 -2.12
CA ASN A 446 -14.61 11.04 -1.49
C ASN A 446 -15.80 11.27 -2.44
N SER A 447 -16.30 10.21 -3.08
CA SER A 447 -17.69 10.21 -3.54
C SER A 447 -18.44 8.94 -3.17
N SER A 448 -19.59 9.11 -2.52
CA SER A 448 -20.58 8.04 -2.36
C SER A 448 -21.42 7.96 -3.64
N ILE A 449 -21.20 6.93 -4.45
CA ILE A 449 -21.92 6.69 -5.71
C ILE A 449 -23.12 5.78 -5.43
N TYR A 450 -24.33 6.28 -5.64
CA TYR A 450 -25.57 5.51 -5.48
C TYR A 450 -26.19 5.18 -6.85
N GLY A 451 -25.97 3.97 -7.36
CA GLY A 451 -26.59 3.52 -8.62
C GLY A 451 -28.03 3.04 -8.47
N LEU A 452 -28.88 3.28 -9.47
CA LEU A 452 -30.24 2.73 -9.51
C LEU A 452 -30.23 1.20 -9.71
N LYS A 453 -30.80 0.45 -8.75
CA LYS A 453 -30.85 -1.03 -8.78
C LYS A 453 -31.79 -1.65 -9.84
N LYS A 454 -32.56 -0.86 -10.61
CA LYS A 454 -33.50 -1.37 -11.64
C LYS A 454 -33.62 -0.42 -12.86
N LYS A 455 -33.84 -0.99 -14.06
CA LYS A 455 -34.11 -0.22 -15.29
C LYS A 455 -35.35 0.68 -15.12
N PRO A 456 -35.30 1.96 -15.55
CA PRO A 456 -36.31 2.95 -15.22
C PRO A 456 -37.63 2.81 -16.01
N VAL A 457 -38.73 3.19 -15.35
CA VAL A 457 -40.08 3.30 -15.92
C VAL A 457 -40.27 4.67 -16.58
N SER A 458 -40.91 4.70 -17.75
CA SER A 458 -41.18 5.93 -18.51
C SER A 458 -42.05 6.92 -17.72
N TYR A 459 -41.57 8.15 -17.55
CA TYR A 459 -42.30 9.26 -16.94
C TYR A 459 -42.35 10.43 -17.95
N ARG A 460 -43.53 11.04 -18.16
CA ARG A 460 -43.71 12.18 -19.07
C ARG A 460 -44.04 13.46 -18.30
N PRO A 461 -43.03 14.20 -17.83
CA PRO A 461 -43.25 15.52 -17.25
C PRO A 461 -43.48 16.58 -18.34
N ASN A 462 -44.22 17.62 -17.96
CA ASN A 462 -44.59 18.73 -18.82
C ASN A 462 -43.64 19.91 -18.53
N ILE A 463 -42.62 20.11 -19.37
CA ILE A 463 -41.78 21.33 -19.35
C ILE A 463 -42.02 22.12 -20.65
N SER A 464 -42.27 23.42 -20.52
CA SER A 464 -42.24 24.39 -21.62
C SER A 464 -40.80 24.84 -21.86
N SER A 465 -40.30 24.71 -23.09
CA SER A 465 -38.85 24.73 -23.32
C SER A 465 -38.36 25.85 -24.25
N LYS A 466 -37.17 26.39 -23.94
CA LYS A 466 -36.38 27.30 -24.80
C LYS A 466 -35.48 26.52 -25.76
N TYR A 467 -34.99 25.34 -25.35
CA TYR A 467 -34.14 24.44 -26.13
C TYR A 467 -34.66 22.98 -26.21
N GLY A 468 -35.61 22.58 -25.36
CA GLY A 468 -36.19 21.22 -25.25
C GLY A 468 -37.40 20.86 -26.15
N LYS A 469 -37.84 21.77 -27.03
CA LYS A 469 -38.73 21.51 -28.16
C LYS A 469 -38.07 22.17 -29.36
N PRO A 470 -37.67 21.41 -30.38
CA PRO A 470 -37.14 21.97 -31.60
C PRO A 470 -38.15 22.93 -32.20
N LYS A 471 -37.68 24.06 -32.72
CA LYS A 471 -38.48 24.78 -33.73
C LYS A 471 -38.80 23.76 -34.84
N ASN A 472 -40.09 23.51 -35.08
CA ASN A 472 -40.63 22.65 -36.14
C ASN A 472 -40.64 21.12 -35.90
N GLY A 473 -40.57 20.63 -34.65
CA GLY A 473 -40.97 19.25 -34.31
C GLY A 473 -40.07 18.11 -34.86
N LYS A 474 -38.81 18.40 -35.21
CA LYS A 474 -37.90 17.44 -35.87
C LYS A 474 -37.00 16.61 -34.95
N ALA A 475 -36.98 16.86 -33.64
CA ALA A 475 -36.17 16.05 -32.72
C ALA A 475 -36.92 14.80 -32.28
N ARG A 476 -36.16 13.71 -32.19
CA ARG A 476 -36.61 12.38 -31.82
C ARG A 476 -36.31 12.14 -30.35
N PHE A 477 -37.24 11.47 -29.67
CA PHE A 477 -37.13 11.14 -28.26
C PHE A 477 -36.21 9.93 -28.06
N LEU A 478 -35.26 10.01 -27.13
CA LEU A 478 -34.37 8.88 -26.78
C LEU A 478 -34.83 8.18 -25.51
N GLY A 479 -35.27 8.96 -24.53
CA GLY A 479 -35.69 8.40 -23.25
C GLY A 479 -35.90 9.45 -22.19
N SER A 480 -36.45 9.00 -21.07
CA SER A 480 -36.63 9.79 -19.86
C SER A 480 -36.48 8.89 -18.66
N THR A 481 -35.76 9.35 -17.65
CA THR A 481 -35.49 8.59 -16.43
C THR A 481 -35.77 9.45 -15.22
N LYS A 482 -36.39 8.84 -14.20
CA LYS A 482 -36.48 9.41 -12.85
C LYS A 482 -35.35 8.87 -11.99
N LEU A 483 -34.55 9.76 -11.43
CA LEU A 483 -33.58 9.48 -10.37
C LEU A 483 -34.32 9.71 -9.05
N GLY A 484 -34.75 8.63 -8.38
CA GLY A 484 -35.59 8.75 -7.18
C GLY A 484 -34.94 9.61 -6.09
N LEU A 485 -35.75 10.22 -5.21
CA LEU A 485 -35.19 10.94 -4.07
C LEU A 485 -34.40 9.96 -3.21
N ASN A 486 -33.21 10.36 -2.81
CA ASN A 486 -32.34 9.54 -2.00
C ASN A 486 -31.97 10.29 -0.70
N LYS A 487 -32.44 9.74 0.42
CA LYS A 487 -32.20 10.28 1.77
C LYS A 487 -30.71 10.39 2.11
N ALA A 488 -29.90 9.48 1.57
CA ALA A 488 -28.45 9.48 1.80
C ALA A 488 -27.75 10.71 1.22
N ILE A 489 -28.44 11.45 0.33
CA ILE A 489 -27.92 12.67 -0.29
C ILE A 489 -28.86 13.86 -0.03
N SER A 490 -29.44 13.94 1.18
CA SER A 490 -30.33 15.03 1.62
C SER A 490 -31.67 15.11 0.87
N ASP A 491 -32.27 13.95 0.58
CA ASP A 491 -33.52 13.84 -0.20
C ASP A 491 -33.40 14.44 -1.62
N THR A 492 -32.17 14.49 -2.15
CA THR A 492 -31.91 14.94 -3.51
C THR A 492 -32.29 13.84 -4.52
N GLY A 493 -32.87 14.26 -5.63
CA GLY A 493 -33.22 13.40 -6.76
C GLY A 493 -33.76 14.23 -7.91
N GLY A 494 -34.52 13.63 -8.82
CA GLY A 494 -35.06 14.36 -9.95
C GLY A 494 -35.43 13.48 -11.12
N TRP A 495 -35.44 14.07 -12.31
CA TRP A 495 -35.59 13.33 -13.54
C TRP A 495 -34.84 14.04 -14.67
N PHE A 496 -34.50 13.28 -15.70
CA PHE A 496 -33.97 13.83 -16.93
C PHE A 496 -34.62 13.17 -18.15
N LYS A 497 -34.50 13.85 -19.29
CA LYS A 497 -35.01 13.42 -20.60
C LYS A 497 -34.00 13.80 -21.67
N SER A 498 -33.84 12.95 -22.66
CA SER A 498 -32.97 13.15 -23.81
C SER A 498 -33.74 13.11 -25.14
N ASN A 499 -33.34 13.98 -26.07
CA ASN A 499 -33.86 14.03 -27.44
C ASN A 499 -32.70 14.36 -28.40
N TRP A 500 -32.88 14.17 -29.69
CA TRP A 500 -31.87 14.56 -30.67
C TRP A 500 -32.45 15.00 -32.01
N ASP A 501 -31.73 15.85 -32.72
CA ASP A 501 -31.92 16.10 -34.16
C ASP A 501 -30.58 15.98 -34.92
N GLN A 502 -30.55 16.36 -36.20
CA GLN A 502 -29.34 16.25 -37.01
C GLN A 502 -28.16 17.12 -36.53
N ASN A 503 -28.41 18.11 -35.68
CA ASN A 503 -27.43 19.10 -35.25
C ASN A 503 -27.04 18.96 -33.77
N TYR A 504 -27.99 18.55 -32.93
CA TYR A 504 -27.82 18.55 -31.48
C TYR A 504 -28.34 17.29 -30.80
N LEU A 505 -27.65 16.93 -29.71
CA LEU A 505 -28.17 16.12 -28.62
C LEU A 505 -28.72 17.05 -27.53
N TYR A 506 -29.97 16.85 -27.15
CA TYR A 506 -30.69 17.67 -26.19
C TYR A 506 -30.91 16.94 -24.88
N PHE A 507 -30.71 17.63 -23.77
CA PHE A 507 -31.07 17.15 -22.43
C PHE A 507 -31.96 18.16 -21.71
N THR A 508 -32.93 17.65 -20.99
CA THR A 508 -33.72 18.42 -20.03
C THR A 508 -33.71 17.70 -18.71
N ALA A 509 -33.38 18.37 -17.63
CA ALA A 509 -33.36 17.81 -16.28
C ALA A 509 -34.15 18.70 -15.32
N ASP A 510 -34.74 18.09 -14.31
CA ASP A 510 -35.41 18.74 -13.19
C ASP A 510 -34.85 18.11 -11.92
N VAL A 511 -33.98 18.87 -11.25
CA VAL A 511 -33.32 18.48 -10.02
C VAL A 511 -34.20 18.92 -8.86
N VAL A 512 -34.52 17.96 -8.00
CA VAL A 512 -35.25 18.15 -6.75
C VAL A 512 -34.23 18.11 -5.61
N ASP A 513 -33.96 19.26 -5.05
CA ASP A 513 -33.19 19.47 -3.82
C ASP A 513 -33.69 20.77 -3.19
N ALA A 514 -34.38 20.67 -2.05
CA ALA A 514 -34.98 21.82 -1.38
C ALA A 514 -33.95 22.70 -0.66
N THR A 515 -32.71 22.24 -0.54
CA THR A 515 -31.60 22.85 0.20
C THR A 515 -30.40 23.10 -0.70
N PHE A 516 -30.62 23.25 -2.02
CA PHE A 516 -29.54 23.28 -2.98
C PHE A 516 -28.68 24.55 -2.85
N ASP A 517 -27.38 24.41 -3.12
CA ASP A 517 -26.41 25.50 -3.25
C ASP A 517 -26.13 25.76 -4.74
N ASP A 518 -26.31 26.99 -5.20
CA ASP A 518 -26.23 27.33 -6.62
C ASP A 518 -24.81 27.28 -7.21
N LYS A 519 -23.78 27.32 -6.35
CA LYS A 519 -22.36 27.28 -6.73
C LYS A 519 -21.79 25.87 -6.76
N THR A 520 -22.30 24.96 -5.93
CA THR A 520 -21.73 23.63 -5.73
C THR A 520 -22.61 22.51 -6.27
N ASP A 521 -23.94 22.63 -6.18
CA ASP A 521 -24.88 21.62 -6.65
C ASP A 521 -25.07 21.71 -8.16
N ARG A 522 -25.10 20.54 -8.79
CA ARG A 522 -24.93 20.42 -10.24
C ARG A 522 -25.55 19.15 -10.81
N PHE A 523 -25.89 19.25 -12.09
CA PHE A 523 -26.25 18.11 -12.92
C PHE A 523 -25.07 17.79 -13.85
N GLU A 524 -24.69 16.52 -13.91
CA GLU A 524 -23.56 16.07 -14.72
C GLU A 524 -24.05 15.14 -15.82
N VAL A 525 -23.42 15.21 -16.99
CA VAL A 525 -23.66 14.33 -18.13
C VAL A 525 -22.34 13.75 -18.59
N TYR A 526 -22.31 12.42 -18.69
CA TYR A 526 -21.19 11.61 -19.17
C TYR A 526 -21.55 11.00 -20.52
N ILE A 527 -20.64 11.12 -21.49
CA ILE A 527 -20.86 10.64 -22.86
C ILE A 527 -19.59 9.94 -23.34
N ASP A 528 -19.75 8.70 -23.77
CA ASP A 528 -18.75 7.89 -24.48
C ASP A 528 -19.29 7.61 -25.90
N PRO A 529 -18.86 8.37 -26.93
CA PRO A 529 -19.30 8.22 -28.31
C PRO A 529 -19.11 6.82 -28.90
N ASN A 530 -18.07 6.10 -28.48
CA ASN A 530 -17.65 4.83 -29.07
C ASN A 530 -18.24 3.62 -28.33
N ASN A 531 -18.78 3.86 -27.13
CA ASN A 531 -19.34 2.84 -26.25
C ASN A 531 -18.33 1.71 -25.95
N ASP A 532 -17.04 2.04 -25.87
CA ASP A 532 -15.94 1.15 -25.51
C ASP A 532 -15.55 1.30 -24.02
N GLY A 533 -16.33 2.09 -23.28
CA GLY A 533 -16.17 2.39 -21.87
C GLY A 533 -15.54 3.77 -21.69
N LEU A 534 -16.17 4.63 -20.89
CA LEU A 534 -15.71 5.99 -20.67
C LEU A 534 -14.34 6.01 -19.98
N ILE A 535 -13.34 6.62 -20.62
CA ILE A 535 -12.00 6.82 -20.08
C ILE A 535 -11.90 8.24 -19.52
N TRP A 536 -11.58 8.35 -18.24
CA TRP A 536 -11.33 9.65 -17.61
C TRP A 536 -10.19 10.38 -18.31
N ASN A 537 -10.39 11.67 -18.59
CA ASN A 537 -9.47 12.50 -19.38
C ASN A 537 -9.21 11.99 -20.82
N GLY A 538 -9.95 11.00 -21.31
CA GLY A 538 -9.93 10.52 -22.68
C GLY A 538 -10.08 11.66 -23.70
N LYS A 539 -9.50 11.49 -24.89
CA LYS A 539 -9.62 12.46 -25.98
C LYS A 539 -11.00 12.41 -26.65
N GLU A 540 -11.64 11.24 -26.59
CA GLU A 540 -12.92 10.95 -27.24
C GLU A 540 -14.11 10.90 -26.26
N ASP A 541 -13.87 10.94 -24.95
CA ASP A 541 -14.92 10.88 -23.91
C ASP A 541 -15.18 12.22 -23.23
N PHE A 542 -16.43 12.40 -22.77
CA PHE A 542 -16.91 13.70 -22.31
C PHE A 542 -17.60 13.67 -20.95
N GLN A 543 -17.28 14.68 -20.13
CA GLN A 543 -18.10 15.12 -19.01
C GLN A 543 -18.48 16.58 -19.18
N PHE A 544 -19.77 16.85 -19.03
CA PHE A 544 -20.33 18.20 -18.93
C PHE A 544 -20.99 18.38 -17.57
N ILE A 545 -20.67 19.49 -16.92
CA ILE A 545 -21.14 19.85 -15.58
C ILE A 545 -21.97 21.13 -15.70
N PHE A 546 -23.21 21.09 -15.24
CA PHE A 546 -24.15 22.22 -15.26
C PHE A 546 -24.53 22.58 -13.84
N TYR A 547 -24.05 23.73 -13.36
CA TYR A 547 -24.35 24.24 -12.03
C TYR A 547 -25.71 24.93 -12.00
N ALA A 548 -26.36 24.93 -10.83
CA ALA A 548 -27.62 25.64 -10.64
C ALA A 548 -27.51 27.17 -10.86
N SER A 549 -26.32 27.76 -10.69
CA SER A 549 -25.99 29.15 -11.05
C SER A 549 -25.96 29.44 -12.56
N GLY A 550 -26.04 28.42 -13.42
CA GLY A 550 -25.90 28.54 -14.87
C GLY A 550 -24.45 28.46 -15.37
N ARG A 551 -23.47 28.32 -14.48
CA ARG A 551 -22.08 28.00 -14.85
C ARG A 551 -22.02 26.63 -15.51
N ILE A 552 -21.18 26.52 -16.53
CA ILE A 552 -20.85 25.24 -17.18
C ILE A 552 -19.37 24.94 -16.92
N ALA A 553 -19.05 23.70 -16.56
CA ALA A 553 -17.68 23.20 -16.44
C ALA A 553 -17.58 21.76 -16.98
N GLY A 554 -16.39 21.17 -16.86
CA GLY A 554 -16.11 19.79 -17.25
C GLY A 554 -14.77 19.68 -17.97
N TRP A 555 -14.06 18.57 -17.79
CA TRP A 555 -12.70 18.38 -18.34
C TRP A 555 -12.63 18.49 -19.86
N SER A 556 -13.77 18.47 -20.53
CA SER A 556 -13.91 18.50 -21.99
C SER A 556 -14.04 19.90 -22.58
N LEU A 557 -14.31 20.92 -21.75
CA LEU A 557 -14.55 22.29 -22.21
C LEU A 557 -13.25 23.08 -22.40
N ASP A 558 -12.22 22.79 -21.60
CA ASP A 558 -10.91 23.45 -21.67
C ASP A 558 -10.07 23.01 -22.87
N LYS A 559 -10.44 21.90 -23.55
CA LYS A 559 -9.59 21.28 -24.56
C LYS A 559 -9.56 22.02 -25.92
N LYS A 560 -10.61 22.76 -26.34
CA LYS A 560 -10.68 23.45 -27.68
C LYS A 560 -11.70 24.62 -27.80
N ASN A 561 -11.98 25.40 -26.75
CA ASN A 561 -12.92 26.54 -26.83
C ASN A 561 -14.34 26.13 -27.30
N ARG A 562 -14.80 24.95 -26.87
CA ARG A 562 -16.04 24.32 -27.33
C ARG A 562 -17.25 24.91 -26.59
N THR A 563 -18.26 25.38 -27.31
CA THR A 563 -19.46 26.03 -26.73
C THR A 563 -20.67 25.10 -26.73
N VAL A 564 -21.15 24.74 -25.54
CA VAL A 564 -22.44 24.08 -25.31
C VAL A 564 -23.48 25.14 -24.97
N LYS A 565 -24.73 24.96 -25.42
CA LYS A 565 -25.84 25.85 -25.05
C LYS A 565 -26.59 25.25 -23.87
N SER A 566 -26.81 26.04 -22.82
CA SER A 566 -27.70 25.65 -21.73
C SER A 566 -28.53 26.83 -21.21
N ASP A 567 -29.63 26.52 -20.54
CA ASP A 567 -30.44 27.44 -19.75
C ASP A 567 -30.70 26.77 -18.40
N VAL A 568 -30.64 27.53 -17.31
CA VAL A 568 -30.98 27.04 -15.98
C VAL A 568 -32.08 27.91 -15.39
N LYS A 569 -33.11 27.27 -14.84
CA LYS A 569 -34.21 27.92 -14.15
C LYS A 569 -34.33 27.36 -12.74
N VAL A 570 -33.95 28.17 -11.76
CA VAL A 570 -34.16 27.86 -10.34
C VAL A 570 -35.66 27.81 -10.03
N THR A 571 -36.06 26.85 -9.19
CA THR A 571 -37.42 26.65 -8.70
C THR A 571 -37.43 26.62 -7.17
N LYS A 572 -38.61 26.61 -6.55
CA LYS A 572 -38.73 26.48 -5.09
C LYS A 572 -38.24 25.13 -4.53
N LYS A 573 -38.00 24.13 -5.38
CA LYS A 573 -37.68 22.76 -4.98
C LYS A 573 -36.35 22.26 -5.56
N GLY A 574 -35.54 23.14 -6.15
CA GLY A 574 -34.31 22.79 -6.86
C GLY A 574 -34.20 23.60 -8.15
N PHE A 575 -33.80 22.99 -9.26
CA PHE A 575 -33.54 23.71 -10.50
C PHE A 575 -33.78 22.85 -11.74
N GLN A 576 -34.17 23.51 -12.83
CA GLN A 576 -34.40 22.90 -14.13
C GLN A 576 -33.29 23.31 -15.08
N ILE A 577 -32.82 22.37 -15.88
CA ILE A 577 -31.75 22.60 -16.86
C ILE A 577 -32.23 22.17 -18.23
N GLU A 578 -31.95 22.99 -19.24
CA GLU A 578 -32.03 22.62 -20.64
C GLU A 578 -30.64 22.72 -21.27
N VAL A 579 -30.25 21.72 -22.05
CA VAL A 579 -28.94 21.63 -22.70
C VAL A 579 -29.11 21.25 -24.17
N ALA A 580 -28.31 21.86 -25.04
CA ALA A 580 -28.12 21.44 -26.42
C ALA A 580 -26.62 21.30 -26.72
N ILE A 581 -26.18 20.06 -26.92
CA ILE A 581 -24.80 19.69 -27.23
C ILE A 581 -24.68 19.46 -28.75
N PRO A 582 -23.92 20.29 -29.49
CA PRO A 582 -23.66 20.07 -30.90
C PRO A 582 -22.99 18.71 -31.15
N TRP A 583 -23.46 17.93 -32.11
CA TRP A 583 -22.82 16.65 -32.50
C TRP A 583 -21.34 16.80 -32.87
N LYS A 584 -20.98 17.93 -33.49
CA LYS A 584 -19.59 18.27 -33.82
C LYS A 584 -18.65 18.32 -32.60
N ILE A 585 -19.15 18.58 -31.39
CA ILE A 585 -18.35 18.55 -30.17
C ILE A 585 -17.99 17.11 -29.81
N LEU A 586 -18.92 16.19 -30.02
CA LEU A 586 -18.78 14.78 -29.68
C LEU A 586 -18.00 13.98 -30.73
N GLY A 587 -17.54 14.61 -31.82
CA GLY A 587 -16.81 13.92 -32.89
C GLY A 587 -17.65 12.91 -33.70
N THR A 588 -18.94 12.75 -33.36
CA THR A 588 -19.83 11.73 -33.93
C THR A 588 -21.13 12.34 -34.45
N ARG A 589 -21.99 11.52 -35.06
CA ARG A 589 -23.35 11.87 -35.50
C ARG A 589 -24.31 10.71 -35.19
N PRO A 590 -25.59 11.00 -34.93
CA PRO A 590 -26.58 9.97 -34.64
C PRO A 590 -26.76 9.07 -35.87
N ALA A 591 -26.55 7.76 -35.67
CA ALA A 591 -26.62 6.74 -36.70
C ALA A 591 -27.52 5.58 -36.24
N LYS A 592 -28.27 5.00 -37.18
CA LYS A 592 -29.17 3.88 -36.89
C LYS A 592 -28.36 2.69 -36.40
N ASP A 593 -28.85 2.02 -35.35
CA ASP A 593 -28.24 0.82 -34.75
C ASP A 593 -26.84 1.04 -34.15
N VAL A 594 -26.41 2.30 -33.97
CA VAL A 594 -25.22 2.66 -33.19
C VAL A 594 -25.66 3.02 -31.79
N GLU A 595 -25.04 2.39 -30.80
CA GLU A 595 -25.19 2.72 -29.39
C GLU A 595 -24.07 3.66 -28.95
N MET A 596 -24.41 4.60 -28.08
CA MET A 596 -23.47 5.52 -27.46
C MET A 596 -23.56 5.39 -25.94
N GLY A 597 -22.42 5.30 -25.28
CA GLY A 597 -22.31 5.28 -23.83
C GLY A 597 -22.82 6.62 -23.25
N PHE A 598 -23.66 6.54 -22.23
CA PHE A 598 -24.32 7.68 -21.62
C PHE A 598 -24.66 7.44 -20.14
N SER A 599 -24.37 8.44 -19.30
CA SER A 599 -24.88 8.54 -17.94
C SER A 599 -25.21 9.97 -17.55
N ALA A 600 -26.13 10.12 -16.61
CA ALA A 600 -26.50 11.40 -16.02
C ALA A 600 -26.45 11.29 -14.50
N ALA A 601 -25.98 12.34 -13.84
CA ALA A 601 -25.82 12.39 -12.40
C ALA A 601 -26.40 13.65 -11.80
N ILE A 602 -26.89 13.54 -10.56
CA ILE A 602 -27.17 14.69 -9.69
C ILE A 602 -26.13 14.65 -8.59
N ALA A 603 -25.33 15.71 -8.50
CA ALA A 603 -24.30 15.87 -7.49
C ALA A 603 -24.73 16.93 -6.48
N ASN A 604 -24.75 16.53 -5.22
CA ASN A 604 -25.02 17.39 -4.07
C ASN A 604 -23.73 17.55 -3.28
N GLN A 605 -23.31 18.79 -3.05
CA GLN A 605 -22.07 19.13 -2.38
C GLN A 605 -22.33 20.21 -1.34
N LYS A 606 -22.45 19.79 -0.08
CA LYS A 606 -22.67 20.69 1.07
C LYS A 606 -21.37 21.26 1.65
N LYS A 607 -20.23 20.62 1.40
CA LYS A 607 -18.89 21.08 1.84
C LYS A 607 -17.86 20.88 0.73
N PRO A 608 -16.78 21.70 0.68
CA PRO A 608 -15.65 21.43 -0.22
C PRO A 608 -15.14 19.99 -0.03
N GLY A 609 -14.95 19.25 -1.13
CA GLY A 609 -14.43 17.88 -1.12
C GLY A 609 -15.43 16.76 -0.77
N ASP A 610 -16.64 17.07 -0.30
CA ASP A 610 -17.67 16.08 0.06
C ASP A 610 -18.79 16.08 -0.99
N VAL A 611 -18.62 15.27 -2.04
CA VAL A 611 -19.56 15.20 -3.17
C VAL A 611 -20.30 13.87 -3.13
N SER A 612 -21.60 13.94 -2.92
CA SER A 612 -22.47 12.77 -3.08
C SER A 612 -23.15 12.77 -4.45
N LYS A 613 -23.15 11.62 -5.14
CA LYS A 613 -23.69 11.50 -6.50
C LYS A 613 -24.77 10.43 -6.61
N LEU A 614 -25.85 10.80 -7.32
CA LEU A 614 -26.91 9.90 -7.74
C LEU A 614 -26.87 9.76 -9.26
N ASP A 615 -26.39 8.61 -9.73
CA ASP A 615 -26.10 8.35 -11.13
C ASP A 615 -27.16 7.44 -11.79
N TRP A 616 -27.37 7.63 -13.09
CA TRP A 616 -28.25 6.78 -13.89
C TRP A 616 -27.66 5.38 -14.09
N HIS A 617 -26.45 5.31 -14.64
CA HIS A 617 -25.69 4.07 -14.80
C HIS A 617 -24.21 4.42 -14.91
N PHE A 618 -23.46 4.18 -13.84
CA PHE A 618 -22.06 4.50 -13.75
C PHE A 618 -21.36 3.33 -13.08
N GLN A 619 -20.87 2.39 -13.87
CA GLN A 619 -20.27 1.15 -13.39
C GLN A 619 -18.78 1.17 -13.69
N PRO A 620 -17.92 1.41 -12.68
CA PRO A 620 -16.48 1.35 -12.87
C PRO A 620 -16.03 -0.02 -13.41
N LYS A 621 -15.09 -0.01 -14.37
CA LYS A 621 -14.37 -1.16 -14.94
C LYS A 621 -12.87 -0.86 -14.94
N ASP A 622 -12.01 -1.87 -14.96
CA ASP A 622 -10.55 -1.76 -14.78
C ASP A 622 -9.81 -0.54 -15.36
N ARG A 623 -10.18 -0.03 -16.54
CA ARG A 623 -9.59 1.18 -17.16
C ARG A 623 -10.62 2.18 -17.69
N SER A 624 -11.90 1.95 -17.43
CA SER A 624 -12.99 2.73 -18.00
C SER A 624 -14.23 2.70 -17.11
N VAL A 625 -15.28 3.43 -17.48
CA VAL A 625 -16.58 3.36 -16.83
C VAL A 625 -17.57 2.83 -17.85
N GLU A 626 -18.17 1.68 -17.55
CA GLU A 626 -19.35 1.23 -18.27
C GLU A 626 -20.49 2.20 -17.94
N LEU A 627 -20.89 2.94 -18.96
CA LEU A 627 -22.07 3.79 -18.93
C LEU A 627 -23.29 2.99 -19.39
N GLY A 628 -24.49 3.53 -19.15
CA GLY A 628 -25.67 3.03 -19.87
C GLY A 628 -25.52 3.30 -21.36
N ALA A 629 -26.42 2.80 -22.18
CA ALA A 629 -26.41 3.06 -23.62
C ALA A 629 -27.64 3.86 -24.05
N ILE A 630 -27.47 4.77 -25.01
CA ILE A 630 -28.56 5.36 -25.79
C ILE A 630 -28.44 4.92 -27.25
N SER A 631 -29.55 4.50 -27.84
CA SER A 631 -29.63 4.04 -29.22
C SER A 631 -30.51 4.95 -30.08
N PHE A 632 -30.07 5.25 -31.29
CA PHE A 632 -30.75 6.15 -32.21
C PHE A 632 -31.65 5.35 -33.16
N THR A 633 -32.72 4.78 -32.61
CA THR A 633 -33.74 4.07 -33.41
C THR A 633 -34.67 5.06 -34.13
N LYS A 634 -35.34 4.60 -35.20
CA LYS A 634 -36.03 5.47 -36.18
C LYS A 634 -37.14 6.33 -35.57
#